data_AF-A0A962H3A3-F1
#
_entry.id   AF-A0A962H3A3-F1
#
_cell.length_a   1.000
_cell.length_b   1.000
_cell.length_c   1.000
_cell.angle_alpha   90.00
_cell.angle_beta   90.00
_cell.angle_gamma   90.00
#
_symmetry.space_group_name_H-M   'P 1'
#
loop_
_entity.id
_entity.type
_entity.pdbx_description
1 polymer ?
#
loop_
_entity_poly.entity_id
_entity_poly.type
_entity_poly.pdbx_seq_one_letter_code
_entity_poly.pdbx_strand_id
1 'polypeptide(L)'
;MKKTIFFLCFIFISTILQAQDKQSPILFIYDASGSMWGQIEGRSKKEIASEVLTNIVDSLPENQNIGLVAYGHRNKGDCDDIEYIADIANEDKTRVINAIKDINPLGKTPLARSATLVIDSLKVNSTKATIILVTDGIESCDGNICDVVSMAQSDGIDFKMHIVGFGLKEGEKQQLICATEASNGNYYDAENAEALSDVLIEATKLTVDKPDGNFSVYAKKNGEPVDAWIKPKDAVTKKGLEGSRTYRRKGWVYLPPGKYEIEVKPLEGSDIPAKYIFVEMKEGEVKHQDVHFDGGILQVATTNNGKPWDSTVKMYDQITGNLVAQSRTYGKTQQMEVLAGTYKIVYQALALDGMETLFTKNDVEVEGNSTTESNHDFSSGVAMIGVESANGELVDATVNFYEESSGKNVSGSRTYTSSSSNPKEFVLNPGTYTVKIQTLGKHKGHNEAFSIIIQAGETVEKLIITGN
;
A
#
# COMPACT_ATOMS: atom_id res chain seq x y z
N MET A 1 66.35 -6.93 -57.96
CA MET A 1 66.23 -6.19 -56.67
C MET A 1 64.82 -5.62 -56.57
N LYS A 2 63.95 -6.18 -55.72
CA LYS A 2 62.69 -5.57 -55.29
C LYS A 2 62.66 -5.64 -53.76
N LYS A 3 62.65 -4.48 -53.11
CA LYS A 3 62.61 -4.33 -51.64
C LYS A 3 61.15 -4.36 -51.21
N THR A 4 60.80 -5.28 -50.33
CA THR A 4 59.49 -5.32 -49.66
C THR A 4 59.64 -4.59 -48.33
N ILE A 5 58.93 -3.48 -48.16
CA ILE A 5 58.83 -2.71 -46.91
C ILE A 5 57.65 -3.27 -46.13
N PHE A 6 57.90 -3.78 -44.92
CA PHE A 6 56.88 -4.26 -44.00
C PHE A 6 56.51 -3.10 -43.06
N PHE A 7 55.27 -2.63 -43.14
CA PHE A 7 54.75 -1.52 -42.33
C PHE A 7 54.15 -2.12 -41.05
N LEU A 8 54.82 -1.95 -39.92
CA LEU A 8 54.34 -2.42 -38.61
C LEU A 8 53.41 -1.35 -38.01
N CYS A 9 52.11 -1.62 -37.98
CA CYS A 9 51.10 -0.74 -37.40
C CYS A 9 51.01 -1.00 -35.88
N PHE A 10 51.50 -0.08 -35.07
CA PHE A 10 51.43 -0.14 -33.60
C PHE A 10 50.04 0.37 -33.16
N ILE A 11 49.15 -0.54 -32.78
CA ILE A 11 47.84 -0.21 -32.21
C ILE A 11 48.04 0.09 -30.72
N PHE A 12 48.03 1.36 -30.34
CA PHE A 12 47.96 1.80 -28.94
C PHE A 12 46.53 1.57 -28.43
N ILE A 13 46.28 0.43 -27.79
CA ILE A 13 45.06 0.21 -27.01
C ILE A 13 45.22 1.01 -25.72
N SER A 14 44.63 2.21 -25.67
CA SER A 14 44.47 2.95 -24.43
C SER A 14 43.38 2.27 -23.61
N THR A 15 43.77 1.44 -22.64
CA THR A 15 42.85 0.95 -21.62
C THR A 15 42.43 2.13 -20.75
N ILE A 16 41.22 2.65 -20.99
CA ILE A 16 40.55 3.53 -20.04
C ILE A 16 40.26 2.65 -18.81
N LEU A 17 41.10 2.74 -17.78
CA LEU A 17 40.71 2.29 -16.44
C LEU A 17 39.51 3.16 -16.04
N GLN A 18 38.31 2.59 -16.04
CA GLN A 18 37.24 3.13 -15.20
C GLN A 18 37.71 2.97 -13.76
N ALA A 19 38.12 4.07 -13.13
CA ALA A 19 38.20 4.12 -11.68
C ALA A 19 36.79 3.84 -11.16
N GLN A 20 36.62 2.70 -10.50
CA GLN A 20 35.38 2.39 -9.80
C GLN A 20 35.35 3.35 -8.60
N ASP A 21 34.48 4.36 -8.64
CA ASP A 21 34.32 5.30 -7.53
C ASP A 21 34.08 4.49 -6.24
N LYS A 22 34.97 4.64 -5.27
CA LYS A 22 34.84 3.97 -3.97
C LYS A 22 33.64 4.59 -3.26
N GLN A 23 32.65 3.77 -2.94
CA GLN A 23 31.45 4.21 -2.22
C GLN A 23 31.85 4.83 -0.87
N SER A 24 31.23 5.95 -0.52
CA SER A 24 31.48 6.60 0.76
C SER A 24 31.05 5.69 1.91
N PRO A 25 31.78 5.72 3.04
CA PRO A 25 31.47 4.90 4.21
C PRO A 25 30.08 5.18 4.80
N ILE A 26 29.50 4.14 5.42
CA ILE A 26 28.30 4.24 6.24
C ILE A 26 28.72 4.09 7.70
N LEU A 27 28.32 5.02 8.56
CA LEU A 27 28.60 4.97 9.98
C LEU A 27 27.31 4.87 10.79
N PHE A 28 27.20 3.81 11.57
CA PHE A 28 26.08 3.63 12.48
C PHE A 28 26.38 4.26 13.85
N ILE A 29 25.41 5.01 14.37
CA ILE A 29 25.37 5.40 15.79
C ILE A 29 24.26 4.58 16.44
N TYR A 30 24.64 3.70 17.36
CA TYR A 30 23.73 2.77 18.00
C TYR A 30 23.42 3.18 19.43
N ASP A 31 22.13 3.39 19.70
CA ASP A 31 21.60 3.58 21.04
C ASP A 31 21.67 2.29 21.85
N ALA A 32 22.45 2.33 22.92
CA ALA A 32 22.47 1.32 23.96
C ALA A 32 22.22 1.96 25.32
N SER A 33 21.37 2.98 25.38
CA SER A 33 20.87 3.53 26.63
C SER A 33 19.90 2.57 27.32
N GLY A 34 19.71 2.72 28.64
CA GLY A 34 18.89 1.80 29.43
C GLY A 34 17.45 1.58 28.92
N SER A 35 16.87 2.54 28.17
CA SER A 35 15.53 2.42 27.58
C SER A 35 15.41 1.30 26.54
N MET A 36 16.51 0.88 25.92
CA MET A 36 16.56 -0.23 24.96
C MET A 36 16.22 -1.60 25.58
N TRP A 37 16.13 -1.71 26.91
CA TRP A 37 15.55 -2.87 27.58
C TRP A 37 14.02 -2.90 27.58
N GLY A 38 13.38 -1.80 27.20
CA GLY A 38 11.95 -1.75 26.94
C GLY A 38 11.53 -2.79 25.89
N GLN A 39 10.26 -3.17 25.91
CA GLN A 39 9.75 -4.24 25.05
C GLN A 39 8.85 -3.71 23.94
N ILE A 40 8.93 -4.36 22.78
CA ILE A 40 8.00 -4.25 21.68
C ILE A 40 7.59 -5.68 21.33
N GLU A 41 6.28 -5.95 21.33
CA GLU A 41 5.73 -7.27 20.97
C GLU A 41 6.36 -8.43 21.77
N GLY A 42 6.70 -8.18 23.04
CA GLY A 42 7.25 -9.19 23.96
C GLY A 42 8.76 -9.47 23.81
N ARG A 43 9.44 -8.80 22.87
CA ARG A 43 10.91 -8.84 22.71
C ARG A 43 11.52 -7.52 23.16
N SER A 44 12.74 -7.53 23.69
CA SER A 44 13.42 -6.28 24.03
C SER A 44 13.80 -5.50 22.77
N LYS A 45 13.78 -4.16 22.84
CA LYS A 45 14.21 -3.31 21.73
C LYS A 45 15.67 -3.60 21.35
N LYS A 46 16.54 -3.87 22.32
CA LYS A 46 17.92 -4.34 22.09
C LYS A 46 17.96 -5.58 21.20
N GLU A 47 17.20 -6.63 21.53
CA GLU A 47 17.21 -7.86 20.74
C GLU A 47 16.76 -7.61 19.30
N ILE A 48 15.70 -6.81 19.11
CA ILE A 48 15.19 -6.48 17.79
C ILE A 48 16.22 -5.65 17.01
N ALA A 49 16.73 -4.56 17.59
CA ALA A 49 17.68 -3.69 16.93
C ALA A 49 18.99 -4.40 16.59
N SER A 50 19.50 -5.24 17.51
CA SER A 50 20.71 -6.03 17.30
C SER A 50 20.56 -7.04 16.16
N GLU A 51 19.41 -7.73 16.08
CA GLU A 51 19.08 -8.64 14.97
C GLU A 51 19.00 -7.89 13.64
N VAL A 52 18.20 -6.82 13.59
CA VAL A 52 17.98 -6.07 12.35
C VAL A 52 19.26 -5.42 11.85
N LEU A 53 20.00 -4.70 12.72
CA LEU A 53 21.26 -4.08 12.33
C LEU A 53 22.30 -5.10 11.86
N THR A 54 22.36 -6.28 12.49
CA THR A 54 23.22 -7.38 12.02
C THR A 54 22.86 -7.77 10.58
N ASN A 55 21.58 -7.99 10.30
CA ASN A 55 21.12 -8.39 8.97
C ASN A 55 21.38 -7.30 7.92
N ILE A 56 21.19 -6.02 8.28
CA ILE A 56 21.48 -4.88 7.41
C ILE A 56 22.97 -4.83 7.07
N VAL A 57 23.84 -4.86 8.08
CA VAL A 57 25.30 -4.85 7.89
C VAL A 57 25.77 -6.01 7.02
N ASP A 58 25.22 -7.21 7.24
CA ASP A 58 25.53 -8.39 6.43
C ASP A 58 25.13 -8.20 4.96
N SER A 59 23.95 -7.59 4.72
CA SER A 59 23.39 -7.37 3.38
C SER A 59 24.07 -6.27 2.54
N LEU A 60 24.89 -5.41 3.16
CA LEU A 60 25.61 -4.34 2.44
C LEU A 60 26.64 -4.93 1.45
N PRO A 61 27.10 -4.18 0.44
CA PRO A 61 28.16 -4.64 -0.45
C PRO A 61 29.45 -4.98 0.31
N GLU A 62 30.23 -5.97 -0.15
CA GLU A 62 31.50 -6.38 0.47
C GLU A 62 32.54 -5.25 0.51
N ASN A 63 32.50 -4.33 -0.44
CA ASN A 63 33.40 -3.17 -0.52
C ASN A 63 32.87 -1.93 0.22
N GLN A 64 31.79 -2.05 0.98
CA GLN A 64 31.25 -0.95 1.79
C GLN A 64 32.05 -0.83 3.08
N ASN A 65 32.70 0.31 3.30
CA ASN A 65 33.30 0.64 4.59
C ASN A 65 32.20 0.94 5.62
N ILE A 66 32.28 0.34 6.81
CA ILE A 66 31.26 0.42 7.85
C ILE A 66 31.87 0.76 9.20
N GLY A 67 31.50 1.94 9.73
CA GLY A 67 31.84 2.37 11.08
C GLY A 67 30.71 2.10 12.09
N LEU A 68 31.07 1.96 13.36
CA LEU A 68 30.13 1.79 14.46
C LEU A 68 30.56 2.62 15.67
N VAL A 69 29.66 3.50 16.10
CA VAL A 69 29.70 4.20 17.38
C VAL A 69 28.53 3.72 18.23
N ALA A 70 28.75 3.47 19.51
CA ALA A 70 27.69 3.17 20.46
C ALA A 70 27.79 4.06 21.70
N TYR A 71 26.64 4.41 22.28
CA TYR A 71 26.59 5.17 23.52
C TYR A 71 25.78 4.47 24.61
N GLY A 72 26.10 4.76 25.86
CA GLY A 72 25.38 4.28 27.03
C GLY A 72 25.56 2.79 27.33
N HIS A 73 26.58 2.11 26.79
CA HIS A 73 26.70 0.65 26.94
C HIS A 73 27.69 0.18 28.03
N ARG A 74 28.41 1.09 28.71
CA ARG A 74 29.48 0.74 29.68
C ARG A 74 29.27 1.35 31.07
N ASN A 75 28.82 2.61 31.15
CA ASN A 75 28.74 3.35 32.40
C ASN A 75 27.32 3.89 32.65
N LYS A 76 26.74 3.55 33.81
CA LYS A 76 25.42 4.05 34.19
C LYS A 76 25.47 5.53 34.55
N GLY A 77 24.62 6.34 33.92
CA GLY A 77 24.47 7.77 34.25
C GLY A 77 25.52 8.69 33.64
N ASP A 78 26.49 8.14 32.91
CA ASP A 78 27.59 8.87 32.29
C ASP A 78 27.19 9.38 30.90
N CYS A 79 27.33 10.70 30.70
CA CYS A 79 27.03 11.35 29.43
C CYS A 79 28.21 11.32 28.44
N ASP A 80 29.40 10.92 28.92
CA ASP A 80 30.59 10.74 28.10
C ASP A 80 30.80 9.26 27.71
N ASP A 81 29.85 8.37 28.06
CA ASP A 81 29.88 6.97 27.67
C ASP A 81 29.52 6.79 26.19
N ILE A 82 30.48 7.13 25.34
CA ILE A 82 30.43 7.03 23.89
C ILE A 82 31.70 6.31 23.46
N GLU A 83 31.56 5.32 22.59
CA GLU A 83 32.68 4.54 22.09
C GLU A 83 32.63 4.39 20.57
N TYR A 84 33.77 4.61 19.95
CA TYR A 84 34.01 4.27 18.56
C TYR A 84 34.54 2.84 18.48
N ILE A 85 33.67 1.89 18.15
CA ILE A 85 33.97 0.45 18.23
C ILE A 85 34.64 -0.05 16.93
N ALA A 86 34.17 0.46 15.79
CA ALA A 86 34.77 0.25 14.48
C ALA A 86 34.92 1.59 13.78
N ASP A 87 36.14 1.93 13.37
CA ASP A 87 36.41 3.20 12.69
C ASP A 87 35.75 3.28 11.31
N ILE A 88 35.67 4.48 10.74
CA ILE A 88 35.01 4.69 9.45
C ILE A 88 35.73 4.04 8.26
N ALA A 89 37.02 3.72 8.40
CA ALA A 89 37.81 3.02 7.39
C ALA A 89 37.70 1.49 7.54
N ASN A 90 36.96 0.97 8.52
CA ASN A 90 36.78 -0.46 8.73
C ASN A 90 36.12 -1.15 7.53
N GLU A 91 36.76 -2.21 7.07
CA GLU A 91 36.30 -3.07 5.96
C GLU A 91 35.81 -4.44 6.47
N ASP A 92 35.89 -4.71 7.78
CA ASP A 92 35.46 -5.97 8.39
C ASP A 92 34.02 -5.87 8.93
N LYS A 93 33.06 -6.37 8.15
CA LYS A 93 31.65 -6.50 8.59
C LYS A 93 31.48 -7.38 9.82
N THR A 94 32.29 -8.44 9.94
CA THR A 94 32.19 -9.41 11.04
C THR A 94 32.51 -8.75 12.37
N ARG A 95 33.51 -7.84 12.38
CA ARG A 95 33.82 -7.01 13.55
C ARG A 95 32.61 -6.20 14.01
N VAL A 96 31.92 -5.53 13.07
CA VAL A 96 30.75 -4.69 13.36
C VAL A 96 29.58 -5.55 13.86
N ILE A 97 29.31 -6.67 13.20
CA ILE A 97 28.24 -7.62 13.57
C ILE A 97 28.45 -8.17 14.98
N ASN A 98 29.68 -8.58 15.32
CA ASN A 98 29.98 -9.10 16.65
C ASN A 98 29.82 -8.01 17.71
N ALA A 99 30.30 -6.79 17.44
CA ALA A 99 30.11 -5.65 18.34
C ALA A 99 28.61 -5.37 18.61
N ILE A 100 27.77 -5.34 17.58
CA ILE A 100 26.31 -5.11 17.73
C ILE A 100 25.65 -6.16 18.63
N LYS A 101 26.12 -7.42 18.58
CA LYS A 101 25.59 -8.52 19.41
C LYS A 101 26.04 -8.43 20.86
N ASP A 102 27.29 -7.99 21.08
CA ASP A 102 27.93 -7.94 22.39
C ASP A 102 27.50 -6.72 23.24
N ILE A 103 27.07 -5.63 22.59
CA ILE A 103 26.61 -4.43 23.26
C ILE A 103 25.40 -4.72 24.16
N ASN A 104 25.46 -4.22 25.40
CA ASN A 104 24.35 -4.31 26.35
C ASN A 104 23.93 -2.91 26.81
N PRO A 105 22.62 -2.62 26.85
CA PRO A 105 22.18 -1.31 27.25
C PRO A 105 22.34 -1.01 28.75
N LEU A 106 22.73 0.22 29.11
CA LEU A 106 23.01 0.56 30.52
C LEU A 106 22.78 2.02 30.93
N GLY A 107 23.21 2.96 30.09
CA GLY A 107 23.52 4.34 30.41
C GLY A 107 22.50 5.33 29.87
N LYS A 108 22.96 6.58 29.68
CA LYS A 108 22.16 7.70 29.16
C LYS A 108 22.19 7.77 27.63
N THR A 109 21.50 8.76 27.08
CA THR A 109 21.28 8.99 25.64
C THR A 109 21.95 10.31 25.20
N PRO A 110 23.30 10.38 25.10
CA PRO A 110 24.04 11.59 24.70
C PRO A 110 24.10 11.78 23.18
N LEU A 111 22.96 12.12 22.56
CA LEU A 111 22.82 12.20 21.09
C LEU A 111 23.76 13.25 20.47
N ALA A 112 23.75 14.46 21.02
CA ALA A 112 24.55 15.57 20.50
C ALA A 112 26.05 15.26 20.59
N ARG A 113 26.53 14.76 21.74
CA ARG A 113 27.95 14.40 21.92
C ARG A 113 28.36 13.25 21.01
N SER A 114 27.48 12.27 20.80
CA SER A 114 27.75 11.14 19.89
C SER A 114 27.86 11.61 18.44
N ALA A 115 26.95 12.50 18.02
CA ALA A 115 27.02 13.13 16.70
C ALA A 115 28.29 13.97 16.55
N THR A 116 28.67 14.78 17.56
CA THR A 116 29.91 15.57 17.56
C THR A 116 31.13 14.68 17.37
N LEU A 117 31.25 13.58 18.13
CA LEU A 117 32.39 12.66 18.03
C LEU A 117 32.55 12.10 16.60
N VAL A 118 31.44 11.71 15.97
CA VAL A 118 31.43 11.20 14.60
C VAL A 118 31.81 12.31 13.62
N ILE A 119 31.16 13.46 13.70
CA ILE A 119 31.36 14.59 12.77
C ILE A 119 32.79 15.11 12.85
N ASP A 120 33.35 15.22 14.05
CA ASP A 120 34.75 15.62 14.24
C ASP A 120 35.70 14.63 13.60
N SER A 121 35.41 13.32 13.68
CA SER A 121 36.17 12.29 12.97
C SER A 121 36.11 12.47 11.45
N LEU A 122 34.93 12.80 10.89
CA LEU A 122 34.78 13.10 9.46
C LEU A 122 35.61 14.34 9.06
N LYS A 123 35.56 15.40 9.87
CA LYS A 123 36.30 16.65 9.67
C LYS A 123 37.81 16.40 9.65
N VAL A 124 38.32 15.73 10.68
CA VAL A 124 39.76 15.41 10.81
C VAL A 124 40.26 14.58 9.64
N ASN A 125 39.46 13.61 9.20
CA ASN A 125 39.83 12.71 8.09
C ASN A 125 39.45 13.26 6.70
N SER A 126 38.82 14.44 6.62
CA SER A 126 38.24 14.99 5.38
C SER A 126 37.42 13.95 4.60
N THR A 127 36.66 13.14 5.34
CA THR A 127 35.94 11.97 4.81
C THR A 127 34.46 12.29 4.67
N LYS A 128 33.94 12.07 3.48
CA LYS A 128 32.51 12.13 3.19
C LYS A 128 31.84 10.84 3.68
N ALA A 129 30.66 10.93 4.31
CA ALA A 129 30.01 9.73 4.89
C ALA A 129 28.47 9.82 5.00
N THR A 130 27.83 8.66 5.08
CA THR A 130 26.43 8.55 5.49
C THR A 130 26.37 8.12 6.94
N ILE A 131 25.73 8.90 7.81
CA ILE A 131 25.53 8.57 9.22
C ILE A 131 24.10 8.04 9.41
N ILE A 132 23.95 6.91 10.07
CA ILE A 132 22.65 6.32 10.42
C ILE A 132 22.59 6.16 11.93
N LEU A 133 21.82 7.03 12.60
CA LEU A 133 21.57 6.95 14.03
C LEU A 133 20.30 6.14 14.29
N VAL A 134 20.40 5.08 15.09
CA VAL A 134 19.25 4.31 15.58
C VAL A 134 19.07 4.62 17.06
N THR A 135 17.91 5.14 17.46
CA THR A 135 17.64 5.53 18.84
C THR A 135 16.20 5.27 19.27
N ASP A 136 16.02 4.90 20.53
CA ASP A 136 14.70 4.67 21.13
C ASP A 136 14.30 5.75 22.15
N GLY A 137 15.15 6.77 22.30
CA GLY A 137 15.03 7.82 23.29
C GLY A 137 15.36 9.21 22.74
N ILE A 138 15.18 10.20 23.61
CA ILE A 138 15.61 11.57 23.37
C ILE A 138 16.86 11.89 24.17
N GLU A 139 17.48 13.01 23.80
CA GLU A 139 18.63 13.56 24.50
C GLU A 139 18.39 13.68 26.01
N SER A 140 19.31 13.11 26.80
CA SER A 140 19.25 13.12 28.28
C SER A 140 20.54 13.63 28.95
N CYS A 141 21.39 14.29 28.15
CA CYS A 141 22.70 14.81 28.50
C CYS A 141 22.91 16.27 28.11
N ASP A 142 21.82 17.06 28.11
CA ASP A 142 21.80 18.51 27.91
C ASP A 142 22.37 18.98 26.55
N GLY A 143 22.27 18.12 25.53
CA GLY A 143 22.70 18.40 24.17
C GLY A 143 21.59 18.94 23.25
N ASN A 144 21.98 19.38 22.05
CA ASN A 144 21.05 19.59 20.94
C ASN A 144 21.70 19.09 19.65
N ILE A 145 21.24 17.93 19.16
CA ILE A 145 21.78 17.33 17.94
C ILE A 145 21.49 18.17 16.69
N CYS A 146 20.40 18.94 16.65
CA CYS A 146 20.13 19.80 15.51
C CYS A 146 21.18 20.92 15.39
N ASP A 147 21.57 21.53 16.51
CA ASP A 147 22.59 22.58 16.51
C ASP A 147 23.93 22.02 16.04
N VAL A 148 24.31 20.83 16.55
CA VAL A 148 25.54 20.12 16.15
C VAL A 148 25.57 19.86 14.65
N VAL A 149 24.50 19.29 14.09
CA VAL A 149 24.45 18.95 12.66
C VAL A 149 24.38 20.19 11.78
N SER A 150 23.59 21.20 12.17
CA SER A 150 23.45 22.46 11.41
C SER A 150 24.77 23.23 11.35
N MET A 151 25.51 23.28 12.46
CA MET A 151 26.84 23.89 12.50
C MET A 151 27.83 23.12 11.62
N ALA A 152 27.84 21.79 11.71
CA ALA A 152 28.73 20.94 10.92
C ALA A 152 28.53 21.10 9.40
N GLN A 153 27.27 21.20 8.96
CA GLN A 153 26.91 21.43 7.57
C GLN A 153 27.31 22.84 7.12
N SER A 154 27.14 23.84 7.98
CA SER A 154 27.59 25.22 7.72
C SER A 154 29.12 25.33 7.63
N ASP A 155 29.85 24.47 8.36
CA ASP A 155 31.30 24.31 8.29
C ASP A 155 31.78 23.57 7.01
N GLY A 156 30.85 23.09 6.17
CA GLY A 156 31.15 22.42 4.90
C GLY A 156 31.56 20.96 5.06
N ILE A 157 31.22 20.31 6.18
CA ILE A 157 31.50 18.88 6.39
C ILE A 157 30.47 18.08 5.58
N ASP A 158 30.94 17.31 4.60
CA ASP A 158 30.08 16.58 3.65
C ASP A 158 29.61 15.25 4.26
N PHE A 159 28.42 15.25 4.86
CA PHE A 159 27.76 14.04 5.31
C PHE A 159 26.25 14.12 5.16
N LYS A 160 25.59 12.97 5.13
CA LYS A 160 24.13 12.85 5.20
C LYS A 160 23.76 12.08 6.46
N MET A 161 22.88 12.62 7.32
CA MET A 161 22.45 11.94 8.54
C MET A 161 21.00 11.48 8.45
N HIS A 162 20.82 10.16 8.54
CA HIS A 162 19.52 9.52 8.75
C HIS A 162 19.35 9.19 10.24
N ILE A 163 18.13 9.37 10.75
CA ILE A 163 17.78 8.99 12.13
C ILE A 163 16.59 8.06 12.11
N VAL A 164 16.69 6.90 12.76
CA VAL A 164 15.61 5.94 12.94
C VAL A 164 15.17 5.98 14.40
N GLY A 165 13.97 6.49 14.63
CA GLY A 165 13.31 6.47 15.94
C GLY A 165 12.60 5.15 16.18
N PHE A 166 13.12 4.32 17.08
CA PHE A 166 12.63 2.98 17.33
C PHE A 166 11.72 2.92 18.57
N GLY A 167 10.40 2.90 18.33
CA GLY A 167 9.40 2.94 19.39
C GLY A 167 9.37 4.28 20.15
N LEU A 168 9.66 5.39 19.45
CA LEU A 168 9.59 6.76 19.97
C LEU A 168 8.18 7.35 19.87
N LYS A 169 7.78 8.15 20.86
CA LYS A 169 6.48 8.85 20.89
C LYS A 169 6.52 10.14 20.07
N GLU A 170 5.37 10.55 19.55
CA GLU A 170 5.23 11.62 18.54
C GLU A 170 5.64 13.01 19.03
N GLY A 171 5.56 13.29 20.34
CA GLY A 171 5.84 14.60 20.93
C GLY A 171 7.32 14.99 21.07
N GLU A 172 8.26 14.10 20.75
CA GLU A 172 9.66 14.25 21.16
C GLU A 172 10.66 14.17 19.97
N LYS A 173 10.18 14.34 18.73
CA LYS A 173 10.96 14.08 17.51
C LYS A 173 11.59 15.32 16.86
N GLN A 174 11.22 16.52 17.30
CA GLN A 174 11.52 17.76 16.58
C GLN A 174 13.02 18.02 16.36
N GLN A 175 13.85 17.80 17.38
CA GLN A 175 15.31 17.97 17.25
C GLN A 175 15.94 16.95 16.30
N LEU A 176 15.42 15.72 16.29
CA LEU A 176 15.89 14.66 15.40
C LEU A 176 15.53 14.97 13.95
N ILE A 177 14.29 15.41 13.71
CA ILE A 177 13.82 15.86 12.40
C ILE A 177 14.70 17.02 11.90
N CYS A 178 14.89 18.04 12.73
CA CYS A 178 15.73 19.20 12.44
C CYS A 178 17.16 18.81 12.05
N ALA A 179 17.78 17.87 12.78
CA ALA A 179 19.11 17.35 12.46
C ALA A 179 19.16 16.65 11.08
N THR A 180 18.17 15.82 10.77
CA THR A 180 18.10 15.14 9.47
C THR A 180 17.91 16.14 8.32
N GLU A 181 17.03 17.13 8.49
CA GLU A 181 16.78 18.18 7.49
C GLU A 181 18.03 19.02 7.22
N ALA A 182 18.76 19.38 8.27
CA ALA A 182 19.99 20.15 8.15
C ALA A 182 21.08 19.44 7.32
N SER A 183 21.07 18.11 7.26
CA SER A 183 22.04 17.29 6.51
C SER A 183 21.46 16.64 5.25
N ASN A 184 20.30 17.10 4.77
CA ASN A 184 19.58 16.50 3.64
C ASN A 184 19.30 14.99 3.80
N GLY A 185 19.25 14.51 5.04
CA GLY A 185 18.87 13.14 5.38
C GLY A 185 17.39 13.04 5.76
N ASN A 186 17.02 11.89 6.31
CA ASN A 186 15.63 11.57 6.64
C ASN A 186 15.51 11.06 8.06
N TYR A 187 14.43 11.43 8.73
CA TYR A 187 14.00 10.77 9.96
C TYR A 187 12.91 9.76 9.66
N TYR A 188 13.04 8.59 10.26
CA TYR A 188 12.17 7.44 10.09
C TYR A 188 11.57 7.04 11.43
N ASP A 189 10.29 6.69 11.42
CA ASP A 189 9.64 6.02 12.55
C ASP A 189 9.62 4.51 12.33
N ALA A 190 10.00 3.76 13.36
CA ALA A 190 9.95 2.31 13.38
C ALA A 190 9.23 1.84 14.64
N GLU A 191 8.04 1.27 14.48
CA GLU A 191 7.21 0.83 15.61
C GLU A 191 7.45 -0.63 16.02
N ASN A 192 8.01 -1.44 15.12
CA ASN A 192 8.30 -2.86 15.31
C ASN A 192 9.50 -3.32 14.47
N ALA A 193 9.82 -4.61 14.54
CA ALA A 193 10.98 -5.19 13.86
C ALA A 193 10.92 -5.08 12.34
N GLU A 194 9.75 -5.28 11.74
CA GLU A 194 9.54 -5.18 10.29
C GLU A 194 9.75 -3.74 9.82
N ALA A 195 9.10 -2.77 10.48
CA ALA A 195 9.27 -1.35 10.19
C ALA A 195 10.74 -0.91 10.35
N LEU A 196 11.44 -1.38 11.39
CA LEU A 196 12.87 -1.08 11.61
C LEU A 196 13.75 -1.61 10.46
N SER A 197 13.48 -2.83 9.99
CA SER A 197 14.20 -3.42 8.87
C SER A 197 13.98 -2.63 7.58
N ASP A 198 12.73 -2.31 7.26
CA ASP A 198 12.37 -1.59 6.04
C ASP A 198 13.04 -0.21 5.96
N VAL A 199 12.99 0.56 7.05
CA VAL A 199 13.58 1.92 7.07
C VAL A 199 15.10 1.89 7.05
N LEU A 200 15.76 0.88 7.65
CA LEU A 200 17.22 0.74 7.58
C LEU A 200 17.69 0.32 6.18
N ILE A 201 16.93 -0.54 5.49
CA ILE A 201 17.18 -0.85 4.07
C ILE A 201 17.08 0.42 3.22
N GLU A 202 16.12 1.31 3.51
CA GLU A 202 15.98 2.57 2.79
C GLU A 202 17.10 3.56 3.12
N ALA A 203 17.41 3.76 4.40
CA ALA A 203 18.45 4.69 4.86
C ALA A 203 19.84 4.31 4.31
N THR A 204 20.16 3.01 4.25
CA THR A 204 21.43 2.52 3.68
C THR A 204 21.52 2.66 2.16
N LYS A 205 20.38 2.79 1.47
CA LYS A 205 20.35 3.13 0.04
C LYS A 205 20.54 4.63 -0.19
N LEU A 206 19.99 5.49 0.66
CA LEU A 206 20.03 6.94 0.47
C LEU A 206 21.37 7.57 0.92
N THR A 207 22.47 7.10 0.36
CA THR A 207 23.80 7.54 0.77
C THR A 207 24.12 8.98 0.34
N VAL A 208 25.13 9.55 0.99
CA VAL A 208 25.70 10.86 0.68
C VAL A 208 26.29 10.95 -0.75
N ASP A 209 26.59 9.82 -1.39
CA ASP A 209 27.07 9.77 -2.78
C ASP A 209 25.94 9.97 -3.80
N LYS A 210 24.69 9.80 -3.36
CA LYS A 210 23.55 10.01 -4.24
C LYS A 210 23.33 11.50 -4.44
N PRO A 211 22.96 11.91 -5.68
CA PRO A 211 22.57 13.28 -5.92
C PRO A 211 21.40 13.65 -5.02
N ASP A 212 21.39 14.87 -4.53
CA ASP A 212 20.26 15.39 -3.79
C ASP A 212 19.00 15.37 -4.67
N GLY A 213 17.86 15.08 -4.04
CA GLY A 213 16.60 15.07 -4.75
C GLY A 213 16.30 16.46 -5.32
N ASN A 214 15.82 16.50 -6.56
CA ASN A 214 15.42 17.74 -7.24
C ASN A 214 13.91 17.77 -7.50
N PHE A 215 13.19 16.71 -7.13
CA PHE A 215 11.74 16.68 -7.17
C PHE A 215 11.21 16.16 -5.83
N SER A 216 10.26 16.88 -5.25
CA SER A 216 9.62 16.45 -4.01
C SER A 216 8.12 16.32 -4.14
N VAL A 217 7.58 15.35 -3.40
CA VAL A 217 6.14 15.15 -3.22
C VAL A 217 5.78 15.34 -1.76
N TYR A 218 4.73 16.11 -1.50
CA TYR A 218 4.06 16.15 -0.21
C TYR A 218 2.66 15.56 -0.35
N ALA A 219 2.38 14.47 0.37
CA ALA A 219 1.10 13.79 0.28
C ALA A 219 0.18 14.16 1.44
N LYS A 220 -1.07 14.50 1.14
CA LYS A 220 -2.12 14.76 2.14
C LYS A 220 -3.34 13.88 1.87
N LYS A 221 -4.02 13.45 2.93
CA LYS A 221 -5.32 12.78 2.88
C LYS A 221 -6.27 13.56 3.77
N ASN A 222 -7.32 14.14 3.19
CA ASN A 222 -8.31 14.94 3.92
C ASN A 222 -7.69 16.10 4.72
N GLY A 223 -6.69 16.76 4.13
CA GLY A 223 -5.94 17.87 4.75
C GLY A 223 -4.77 17.45 5.64
N GLU A 224 -4.75 16.21 6.14
CA GLU A 224 -3.68 15.72 7.02
C GLU A 224 -2.53 15.07 6.25
N PRO A 225 -1.26 15.23 6.68
CA PRO A 225 -0.12 14.61 6.02
C PRO A 225 -0.17 13.08 6.12
N VAL A 226 0.12 12.39 5.02
CA VAL A 226 0.12 10.92 4.95
C VAL A 226 1.43 10.40 4.38
N ASP A 227 1.90 9.24 4.86
CA ASP A 227 3.00 8.56 4.22
C ASP A 227 2.57 7.91 2.88
N ALA A 228 3.39 8.09 1.86
CA ALA A 228 3.16 7.63 0.51
C ALA A 228 4.45 7.23 -0.18
N TRP A 229 4.39 6.17 -0.98
CA TRP A 229 5.43 5.84 -1.94
C TRP A 229 5.46 6.84 -3.09
N ILE A 230 6.67 7.20 -3.52
CA ILE A 230 6.96 7.97 -4.74
C ILE A 230 7.74 7.05 -5.68
N LYS A 231 7.13 6.61 -6.77
CA LYS A 231 7.74 5.68 -7.73
C LYS A 231 7.82 6.32 -9.12
N PRO A 232 8.93 6.99 -9.44
CA PRO A 232 9.14 7.59 -10.75
C PRO A 232 9.48 6.54 -11.81
N LYS A 233 8.90 6.72 -13.00
CA LYS A 233 9.30 6.02 -14.22
C LYS A 233 9.50 7.02 -15.35
N ASP A 234 10.51 6.79 -16.17
CA ASP A 234 10.70 7.55 -17.40
C ASP A 234 9.47 7.38 -18.31
N ALA A 235 8.90 8.49 -18.76
CA ALA A 235 7.60 8.48 -19.44
C ALA A 235 7.66 7.77 -20.81
N VAL A 236 8.84 7.70 -21.43
CA VAL A 236 9.06 7.15 -22.77
C VAL A 236 9.53 5.70 -22.71
N THR A 237 10.64 5.43 -22.03
CA THR A 237 11.27 4.12 -21.91
C THR A 237 10.57 3.22 -20.90
N LYS A 238 9.73 3.79 -20.03
CA LYS A 238 9.08 3.10 -18.90
C LYS A 238 10.04 2.47 -17.90
N LYS A 239 11.33 2.81 -17.98
CA LYS A 239 12.34 2.40 -17.00
C LYS A 239 12.03 3.03 -15.64
N GLY A 240 11.95 2.21 -14.60
CA GLY A 240 11.82 2.70 -13.22
C GLY A 240 13.09 3.42 -12.78
N LEU A 241 12.91 4.53 -12.08
CA LEU A 241 13.96 5.22 -11.36
C LEU A 241 13.87 4.87 -9.87
N GLU A 242 14.90 5.24 -9.12
CA GLU A 242 14.87 5.09 -7.67
C GLU A 242 13.74 5.94 -7.08
N GLY A 243 12.91 5.29 -6.25
CA GLY A 243 11.82 5.93 -5.54
C GLY A 243 12.19 6.28 -4.11
N SER A 244 11.26 6.91 -3.42
CA SER A 244 11.38 7.23 -1.98
C SER A 244 10.00 7.24 -1.34
N ARG A 245 9.92 7.49 -0.03
CA ARG A 245 8.68 7.69 0.73
C ARG A 245 8.58 9.12 1.25
N THR A 246 7.36 9.55 1.52
CA THR A 246 7.11 10.90 2.06
C THR A 246 7.29 10.96 3.57
N TYR A 247 7.01 9.88 4.31
CA TYR A 247 7.02 9.83 5.77
C TYR A 247 6.21 10.95 6.43
N ARG A 248 5.04 11.27 5.83
CA ARG A 248 4.20 12.42 6.21
C ARG A 248 4.88 13.79 6.05
N ARG A 249 5.90 13.89 5.18
CA ARG A 249 6.67 15.11 4.85
C ARG A 249 6.95 15.18 3.34
N LYS A 250 7.80 16.12 2.92
CA LYS A 250 8.32 16.14 1.55
C LYS A 250 9.26 14.95 1.34
N GLY A 251 8.82 13.95 0.59
CA GLY A 251 9.68 12.89 0.09
C GLY A 251 10.39 13.35 -1.17
N TRP A 252 11.68 13.05 -1.28
CA TRP A 252 12.55 13.56 -2.35
C TRP A 252 13.02 12.44 -3.27
N VAL A 253 13.04 12.72 -4.57
CA VAL A 253 13.65 11.86 -5.59
C VAL A 253 14.51 12.70 -6.51
N TYR A 254 15.58 12.09 -7.04
CA TYR A 254 16.39 12.71 -8.08
C TYR A 254 15.88 12.26 -9.46
N LEU A 255 15.52 13.23 -10.29
CA LEU A 255 15.05 13.06 -11.65
C LEU A 255 16.00 13.80 -12.60
N PRO A 256 16.77 13.09 -13.45
CA PRO A 256 17.54 13.72 -14.51
C PRO A 256 16.66 14.60 -15.44
N PRO A 257 17.25 15.42 -16.32
CA PRO A 257 16.46 16.13 -17.33
C PRO A 257 15.69 15.16 -18.21
N GLY A 258 14.38 15.33 -18.33
CA GLY A 258 13.51 14.35 -18.99
C GLY A 258 12.04 14.48 -18.65
N LYS A 259 11.23 13.52 -19.11
CA LYS A 259 9.78 13.45 -18.83
C LYS A 259 9.48 12.20 -18.02
N TYR A 260 8.70 12.35 -16.97
CA TYR A 260 8.45 11.32 -15.97
C TYR A 260 6.97 11.16 -15.71
N GLU A 261 6.57 9.93 -15.48
CA GLU A 261 5.29 9.55 -14.90
C GLU A 261 5.59 9.03 -13.49
N ILE A 262 5.01 9.62 -12.47
CA ILE A 262 5.32 9.33 -11.08
C ILE A 262 4.07 8.77 -10.44
N GLU A 263 4.16 7.54 -9.95
CA GLU A 263 3.11 6.91 -9.15
C GLU A 263 3.30 7.34 -7.69
N VAL A 264 2.25 7.93 -7.11
CA VAL A 264 2.19 8.28 -5.70
C VAL A 264 1.11 7.43 -5.04
N LYS A 265 1.48 6.59 -4.07
CA LYS A 265 0.55 5.66 -3.41
C LYS A 265 0.59 5.82 -1.89
N PRO A 266 -0.51 6.20 -1.23
CA PRO A 266 -0.57 6.29 0.22
C PRO A 266 -0.40 4.90 0.86
N LEU A 267 0.24 4.85 2.03
CA LEU A 267 0.55 3.61 2.75
C LEU A 267 -0.37 3.34 3.93
N GLU A 268 -0.96 4.36 4.52
CA GLU A 268 -1.70 4.25 5.77
C GLU A 268 -3.21 4.14 5.53
N GLY A 269 -3.80 3.01 5.94
CA GLY A 269 -5.24 2.88 6.16
C GLY A 269 -6.11 3.39 5.02
N SER A 270 -5.73 3.11 3.76
CA SER A 270 -6.53 3.54 2.62
C SER A 270 -6.62 2.48 1.53
N ASP A 271 -7.86 2.15 1.16
CA ASP A 271 -8.17 1.48 -0.10
C ASP A 271 -8.06 2.45 -1.30
N ILE A 272 -7.66 3.70 -1.03
CA ILE A 272 -7.51 4.75 -2.03
C ILE A 272 -6.42 4.35 -3.05
N PRO A 273 -6.73 4.38 -4.36
CA PRO A 273 -5.78 4.02 -5.39
C PRO A 273 -4.63 5.03 -5.50
N ALA A 274 -3.53 4.58 -6.10
CA ALA A 274 -2.41 5.45 -6.42
C ALA A 274 -2.82 6.57 -7.41
N LYS A 275 -2.21 7.74 -7.28
CA LYS A 275 -2.31 8.84 -8.26
C LYS A 275 -1.07 8.87 -9.14
N TYR A 276 -1.26 9.21 -10.41
CA TYR A 276 -0.17 9.38 -11.38
C TYR A 276 -0.02 10.86 -11.72
N ILE A 277 1.18 11.40 -11.56
CA ILE A 277 1.53 12.76 -11.96
C ILE A 277 2.54 12.71 -13.11
N PHE A 278 2.43 13.64 -14.05
CA PHE A 278 3.36 13.76 -15.18
C PHE A 278 4.19 15.02 -15.02
N VAL A 279 5.51 14.87 -15.04
CA VAL A 279 6.45 15.95 -14.76
C VAL A 279 7.54 15.97 -15.82
N GLU A 280 7.88 17.17 -16.30
CA GLU A 280 9.06 17.40 -17.14
C GLU A 280 10.11 18.13 -16.30
N MET A 281 11.33 17.62 -16.26
CA MET A 281 12.46 18.18 -15.51
C MET A 281 13.52 18.74 -16.46
N LYS A 282 14.04 19.92 -16.13
CA LYS A 282 15.17 20.57 -16.83
C LYS A 282 16.45 20.48 -16.00
N GLU A 283 17.58 20.74 -16.63
CA GLU A 283 18.88 20.75 -15.96
C GLU A 283 18.92 21.80 -14.83
N GLY A 284 19.34 21.35 -13.63
CA GLY A 284 19.37 22.17 -12.41
C GLY A 284 18.00 22.56 -11.84
N GLU A 285 16.89 22.06 -12.39
CA GLU A 285 15.55 22.43 -11.95
C GLU A 285 15.16 21.70 -10.66
N VAL A 286 14.60 22.43 -9.70
CA VAL A 286 14.00 21.87 -8.48
C VAL A 286 12.49 22.11 -8.50
N LYS A 287 11.70 21.06 -8.21
CA LYS A 287 10.23 21.11 -8.19
C LYS A 287 9.63 20.50 -6.92
N HIS A 288 8.45 21.02 -6.57
CA HIS A 288 7.65 20.56 -5.46
C HIS A 288 6.22 20.31 -5.92
N GLN A 289 5.63 19.19 -5.51
CA GLN A 289 4.27 18.83 -5.84
C GLN A 289 3.51 18.37 -4.60
N ASP A 290 2.41 19.06 -4.30
CA ASP A 290 1.42 18.56 -3.35
C ASP A 290 0.50 17.57 -4.08
N VAL A 291 0.29 16.39 -3.48
CA VAL A 291 -0.60 15.35 -3.98
C VAL A 291 -1.65 15.07 -2.91
N HIS A 292 -2.90 15.33 -3.27
CA HIS A 292 -4.04 15.21 -2.37
C HIS A 292 -4.79 13.90 -2.63
N PHE A 293 -5.02 13.10 -1.60
CA PHE A 293 -5.81 11.87 -1.57
C PHE A 293 -7.11 12.10 -0.79
N ASP A 294 -7.74 13.25 -1.01
CA ASP A 294 -9.00 13.58 -0.33
C ASP A 294 -10.07 12.58 -0.78
N GLY A 295 -10.73 11.97 0.20
CA GLY A 295 -11.61 10.83 0.01
C GLY A 295 -12.64 10.71 1.12
N GLY A 296 -13.76 10.07 0.79
CA GLY A 296 -14.88 9.84 1.69
C GLY A 296 -15.27 8.37 1.72
N ILE A 297 -16.16 8.04 2.66
CA ILE A 297 -16.73 6.71 2.80
C ILE A 297 -18.07 6.66 2.06
N LEU A 298 -18.18 5.76 1.09
CA LEU A 298 -19.48 5.39 0.53
C LEU A 298 -20.04 4.20 1.32
N GLN A 299 -21.21 4.38 1.93
CA GLN A 299 -21.98 3.30 2.54
C GLN A 299 -23.06 2.82 1.59
N VAL A 300 -23.10 1.50 1.37
CA VAL A 300 -24.09 0.87 0.51
C VAL A 300 -24.76 -0.30 1.22
N ALA A 301 -26.08 -0.36 1.11
CA ALA A 301 -26.89 -1.49 1.51
C ALA A 301 -27.96 -1.76 0.45
N THR A 302 -28.33 -3.03 0.33
CA THR A 302 -29.45 -3.44 -0.51
C THR A 302 -30.48 -4.20 0.31
N THR A 303 -31.74 -3.96 -0.04
CA THR A 303 -32.88 -4.70 0.49
C THR A 303 -33.70 -5.28 -0.66
N ASN A 304 -34.60 -6.20 -0.35
CA ASN A 304 -35.63 -6.70 -1.24
C ASN A 304 -36.94 -6.77 -0.46
N ASN A 305 -37.94 -6.01 -0.90
CA ASN A 305 -39.19 -5.77 -0.17
C ASN A 305 -38.91 -5.31 1.27
N GLY A 306 -37.95 -4.40 1.45
CA GLY A 306 -37.55 -3.84 2.75
C GLY A 306 -36.76 -4.78 3.68
N LYS A 307 -36.45 -6.02 3.27
CA LYS A 307 -35.60 -6.95 4.05
C LYS A 307 -34.17 -6.96 3.49
N PRO A 308 -33.12 -7.14 4.32
CA PRO A 308 -31.75 -7.17 3.82
C PRO A 308 -31.55 -8.21 2.72
N TRP A 309 -30.86 -7.82 1.65
CA TRP A 309 -30.68 -8.66 0.47
C TRP A 309 -29.23 -8.67 -0.01
N ASP A 310 -28.82 -9.78 -0.61
CA ASP A 310 -27.46 -9.92 -1.13
C ASP A 310 -27.36 -9.38 -2.55
N SER A 311 -26.33 -8.58 -2.82
CA SER A 311 -26.13 -7.92 -4.10
C SER A 311 -24.65 -7.68 -4.33
N THR A 312 -24.24 -7.62 -5.59
CA THR A 312 -22.94 -7.01 -5.93
C THR A 312 -23.13 -5.54 -6.24
N VAL A 313 -22.18 -4.72 -5.81
CA VAL A 313 -22.18 -3.28 -6.01
C VAL A 313 -20.88 -2.90 -6.71
N LYS A 314 -20.98 -2.15 -7.81
CA LYS A 314 -19.83 -1.65 -8.58
C LYS A 314 -19.93 -0.15 -8.72
N MET A 315 -18.81 0.53 -8.48
CA MET A 315 -18.73 1.98 -8.49
C MET A 315 -17.77 2.43 -9.58
N TYR A 316 -18.26 3.31 -10.44
CA TYR A 316 -17.53 3.84 -11.58
C TYR A 316 -17.34 5.34 -11.41
N ASP A 317 -16.12 5.82 -11.57
CA ASP A 317 -15.84 7.24 -11.68
C ASP A 317 -16.53 7.78 -12.93
N GLN A 318 -17.34 8.82 -12.78
CA GLN A 318 -18.23 9.26 -13.86
C GLN A 318 -17.50 10.06 -14.95
N ILE A 319 -16.33 10.63 -14.62
CA ILE A 319 -15.51 11.39 -15.56
C ILE A 319 -14.70 10.44 -16.46
N THR A 320 -14.02 9.47 -15.85
CA THR A 320 -13.12 8.54 -16.52
C THR A 320 -13.82 7.26 -16.99
N GLY A 321 -14.95 6.91 -16.39
CA GLY A 321 -15.68 5.66 -16.64
C GLY A 321 -15.04 4.42 -15.99
N ASN A 322 -13.95 4.58 -15.25
CA ASN A 322 -13.21 3.46 -14.65
C ASN A 322 -13.91 2.91 -13.42
N LEU A 323 -13.84 1.60 -13.21
CA LEU A 323 -14.25 0.95 -11.96
C LEU A 323 -13.27 1.36 -10.85
N VAL A 324 -13.76 2.02 -9.80
CA VAL A 324 -12.94 2.51 -8.68
C VAL A 324 -13.12 1.69 -7.40
N ALA A 325 -14.28 1.08 -7.23
CA ALA A 325 -14.57 0.22 -6.08
C ALA A 325 -15.64 -0.83 -6.43
N GLN A 326 -15.60 -1.97 -5.74
CA GLN A 326 -16.65 -2.98 -5.82
C GLN A 326 -16.75 -3.76 -4.52
N SER A 327 -17.95 -4.21 -4.19
CA SER A 327 -18.19 -5.04 -3.02
C SER A 327 -19.41 -5.96 -3.22
N ARG A 328 -19.59 -6.94 -2.33
CA ARG A 328 -20.79 -7.74 -2.21
C ARG A 328 -21.42 -7.45 -0.86
N THR A 329 -22.72 -7.19 -0.81
CA THR A 329 -23.39 -6.74 0.41
C THR A 329 -23.53 -7.85 1.44
N TYR A 330 -23.70 -9.11 1.02
CA TYR A 330 -24.00 -10.25 1.90
C TYR A 330 -25.20 -9.98 2.83
N GLY A 331 -26.16 -9.16 2.38
CA GLY A 331 -27.31 -8.75 3.19
C GLY A 331 -26.96 -7.79 4.34
N LYS A 332 -25.84 -7.07 4.24
CA LYS A 332 -25.39 -6.10 5.26
C LYS A 332 -24.90 -4.82 4.59
N THR A 333 -24.82 -3.74 5.36
CA THR A 333 -24.17 -2.50 4.92
C THR A 333 -22.69 -2.73 4.70
N GLN A 334 -22.17 -2.25 3.57
CA GLN A 334 -20.76 -2.25 3.23
C GLN A 334 -20.24 -0.82 3.17
N GLN A 335 -18.99 -0.64 3.55
CA GLN A 335 -18.28 0.63 3.45
C GLN A 335 -17.17 0.49 2.42
N MET A 336 -17.02 1.47 1.54
CA MET A 336 -15.94 1.55 0.57
C MET A 336 -15.35 2.95 0.64
N GLU A 337 -14.03 3.04 0.81
CA GLU A 337 -13.34 4.33 0.74
C GLU A 337 -12.99 4.64 -0.72
N VAL A 338 -13.32 5.85 -1.16
CA VAL A 338 -13.00 6.34 -2.51
C VAL A 338 -12.53 7.79 -2.44
N LEU A 339 -11.87 8.25 -3.51
CA LEU A 339 -11.54 9.66 -3.66
C LEU A 339 -12.80 10.52 -3.68
N ALA A 340 -12.66 11.81 -3.40
CA ALA A 340 -13.74 12.76 -3.60
C ALA A 340 -14.05 12.91 -5.10
N GLY A 341 -15.32 12.94 -5.46
CA GLY A 341 -15.76 12.98 -6.86
C GLY A 341 -17.20 12.57 -7.06
N THR A 342 -17.58 12.43 -8.33
CA THR A 342 -18.94 12.06 -8.76
C THR A 342 -18.92 10.68 -9.40
N TYR A 343 -19.86 9.83 -8.97
CA TYR A 343 -19.83 8.41 -9.28
C TYR A 343 -21.16 7.86 -9.79
N LYS A 344 -21.03 6.85 -10.64
CA LYS A 344 -22.11 5.95 -11.02
C LYS A 344 -21.99 4.66 -10.21
N ILE A 345 -23.06 4.29 -9.51
CA ILE A 345 -23.14 3.07 -8.72
C ILE A 345 -24.11 2.10 -9.39
N VAL A 346 -23.67 0.87 -9.60
CA VAL A 346 -24.45 -0.22 -10.20
C VAL A 346 -24.65 -1.31 -9.16
N TYR A 347 -25.90 -1.59 -8.83
CA TYR A 347 -26.32 -2.67 -7.94
C TYR A 347 -26.86 -3.82 -8.79
N GLN A 348 -26.43 -5.04 -8.50
CA GLN A 348 -26.94 -6.27 -9.10
C GLN A 348 -27.47 -7.16 -7.97
N ALA A 349 -28.77 -7.38 -7.94
CA ALA A 349 -29.39 -8.34 -7.03
C ALA A 349 -28.88 -9.76 -7.33
N LEU A 350 -28.58 -10.52 -6.28
CA LEU A 350 -28.28 -11.95 -6.36
C LEU A 350 -29.54 -12.74 -5.99
N ALA A 351 -29.70 -13.93 -6.57
CA ALA A 351 -30.87 -14.80 -6.34
C ALA A 351 -32.23 -14.14 -6.62
N LEU A 352 -32.25 -13.21 -7.59
CA LEU A 352 -33.46 -12.58 -8.12
C LEU A 352 -33.42 -12.72 -9.64
N ASP A 353 -34.48 -13.27 -10.21
CA ASP A 353 -34.64 -13.40 -11.65
C ASP A 353 -35.62 -12.36 -12.18
N GLY A 354 -35.48 -12.01 -13.46
CA GLY A 354 -36.32 -10.99 -14.12
C GLY A 354 -35.49 -9.99 -14.91
N MET A 355 -36.16 -8.94 -15.38
CA MET A 355 -35.53 -7.89 -16.19
C MET A 355 -34.89 -6.78 -15.35
N GLU A 356 -35.33 -6.62 -14.11
CA GLU A 356 -34.93 -5.52 -13.21
C GLU A 356 -34.04 -6.05 -12.07
N THR A 357 -33.03 -6.83 -12.44
CA THR A 357 -32.02 -7.36 -11.49
C THR A 357 -30.84 -6.40 -11.32
N LEU A 358 -30.74 -5.40 -12.18
CA LEU A 358 -29.73 -4.34 -12.18
C LEU A 358 -30.38 -2.98 -11.91
N PHE A 359 -29.81 -2.23 -10.98
CA PHE A 359 -30.16 -0.84 -10.73
C PHE A 359 -28.91 0.05 -10.85
N THR A 360 -29.05 1.19 -11.51
CA THR A 360 -27.96 2.15 -11.67
C THR A 360 -28.38 3.49 -11.10
N LYS A 361 -27.54 4.04 -10.21
CA LYS A 361 -27.65 5.40 -9.69
C LYS A 361 -26.47 6.21 -10.21
N ASN A 362 -26.75 7.28 -10.94
CA ASN A 362 -25.74 8.23 -11.42
C ASN A 362 -25.60 9.40 -10.45
N ASP A 363 -24.56 10.22 -10.65
CA ASP A 363 -24.39 11.51 -9.98
C ASP A 363 -24.31 11.40 -8.44
N VAL A 364 -23.72 10.30 -7.94
CA VAL A 364 -23.47 10.14 -6.49
C VAL A 364 -22.19 10.88 -6.14
N GLU A 365 -22.33 12.02 -5.48
CA GLU A 365 -21.22 12.84 -5.02
C GLU A 365 -20.67 12.31 -3.69
N VAL A 366 -19.35 12.13 -3.63
CA VAL A 366 -18.63 11.80 -2.40
C VAL A 366 -17.67 12.95 -2.11
N GLU A 367 -17.79 13.54 -0.93
CA GLU A 367 -16.91 14.61 -0.46
C GLU A 367 -15.79 14.05 0.44
N GLY A 368 -14.65 14.74 0.48
CA GLY A 368 -13.53 14.38 1.37
C GLY A 368 -13.94 14.44 2.84
N ASN A 369 -13.46 13.48 3.63
CA ASN A 369 -13.76 13.35 5.07
C ASN A 369 -15.26 13.23 5.41
N SER A 370 -16.08 12.78 4.45
CA SER A 370 -17.53 12.62 4.62
C SER A 370 -17.95 11.15 4.52
N THR A 371 -19.17 10.86 4.96
CA THR A 371 -19.83 9.58 4.68
C THR A 371 -21.07 9.83 3.82
N THR A 372 -21.13 9.20 2.66
CA THR A 372 -22.25 9.27 1.73
C THR A 372 -23.01 7.95 1.75
N GLU A 373 -24.33 7.99 1.96
CA GLU A 373 -25.17 6.81 1.89
C GLU A 373 -25.80 6.65 0.50
N SER A 374 -25.72 5.45 -0.06
CA SER A 374 -26.43 5.09 -1.28
C SER A 374 -26.98 3.68 -1.17
N ASN A 375 -28.28 3.59 -0.93
CA ASN A 375 -28.98 2.32 -0.75
C ASN A 375 -29.98 2.09 -1.89
N HIS A 376 -30.35 0.84 -2.12
CA HIS A 376 -31.38 0.47 -3.07
C HIS A 376 -32.24 -0.69 -2.56
N ASP A 377 -33.55 -0.58 -2.71
CA ASP A 377 -34.52 -1.64 -2.41
C ASP A 377 -35.02 -2.26 -3.71
N PHE A 378 -34.73 -3.54 -3.91
CA PHE A 378 -35.31 -4.33 -4.97
C PHE A 378 -36.74 -4.74 -4.59
N SER A 379 -37.49 -5.19 -5.59
CA SER A 379 -38.81 -5.78 -5.37
C SER A 379 -38.89 -7.13 -6.05
N SER A 380 -39.52 -8.08 -5.37
CA SER A 380 -39.75 -9.42 -5.90
C SER A 380 -41.03 -10.04 -5.37
N GLY A 381 -41.64 -10.93 -6.15
CA GLY A 381 -42.60 -11.91 -5.66
C GLY A 381 -42.06 -13.33 -5.80
N VAL A 382 -42.82 -14.31 -5.32
CA VAL A 382 -42.48 -15.73 -5.38
C VAL A 382 -43.52 -16.48 -6.20
N ALA A 383 -43.07 -17.27 -7.18
CA ALA A 383 -43.91 -18.25 -7.85
C ALA A 383 -43.54 -19.66 -7.38
N MET A 384 -44.52 -20.41 -6.88
CA MET A 384 -44.38 -21.83 -6.52
C MET A 384 -45.07 -22.66 -7.60
N ILE A 385 -44.32 -23.28 -8.51
CA ILE A 385 -44.90 -24.05 -9.62
C ILE A 385 -44.67 -25.54 -9.41
N GLY A 386 -45.75 -26.29 -9.27
CA GLY A 386 -45.73 -27.75 -9.16
C GLY A 386 -46.33 -28.43 -10.37
N VAL A 387 -45.91 -29.67 -10.60
CA VAL A 387 -46.49 -30.53 -11.64
C VAL A 387 -46.75 -31.91 -11.06
N GLU A 388 -47.98 -32.39 -11.19
CA GLU A 388 -48.41 -33.72 -10.75
C GLU A 388 -49.24 -34.41 -11.84
N SER A 389 -49.31 -35.74 -11.78
CA SER A 389 -50.18 -36.54 -12.62
C SER A 389 -51.61 -36.58 -12.06
N ALA A 390 -52.57 -37.05 -12.86
CA ALA A 390 -53.96 -37.22 -12.43
C ALA A 390 -54.15 -38.14 -11.21
N ASN A 391 -53.17 -39.00 -10.88
CA ASN A 391 -53.16 -39.85 -9.68
C ASN A 391 -52.36 -39.26 -8.50
N GLY A 392 -51.92 -38.00 -8.59
CA GLY A 392 -51.21 -37.29 -7.52
C GLY A 392 -49.73 -37.64 -7.38
N GLU A 393 -49.11 -38.24 -8.41
CA GLU A 393 -47.66 -38.46 -8.41
C GLU A 393 -46.95 -37.19 -8.88
N LEU A 394 -45.91 -36.76 -8.16
CA LEU A 394 -45.10 -35.61 -8.57
C LEU A 394 -44.34 -35.90 -9.87
N VAL A 395 -44.41 -34.97 -10.82
CA VAL A 395 -43.90 -35.12 -12.18
C VAL A 395 -42.61 -34.30 -12.39
N ASP A 396 -41.64 -34.93 -13.05
CA ASP A 396 -40.44 -34.26 -13.55
C ASP A 396 -40.80 -33.40 -14.77
N ALA A 397 -40.61 -32.09 -14.68
CA ALA A 397 -40.90 -31.16 -15.76
C ALA A 397 -39.94 -29.98 -15.76
N THR A 398 -39.68 -29.41 -16.94
CA THR A 398 -39.09 -28.08 -17.02
C THR A 398 -40.18 -27.03 -16.84
N VAL A 399 -39.86 -25.95 -16.13
CA VAL A 399 -40.70 -24.77 -15.94
C VAL A 399 -39.87 -23.56 -16.34
N ASN A 400 -40.33 -22.80 -17.34
CA ASN A 400 -39.62 -21.63 -17.85
C ASN A 400 -40.54 -20.41 -17.86
N PHE A 401 -40.05 -19.28 -17.36
CA PHE A 401 -40.78 -18.02 -17.27
C PHE A 401 -40.31 -17.06 -18.36
N TYR A 402 -41.26 -16.64 -19.20
CA TYR A 402 -41.03 -15.62 -20.22
C TYR A 402 -41.76 -14.34 -19.79
N GLU A 403 -41.04 -13.24 -19.62
CA GLU A 403 -41.67 -11.96 -19.32
C GLU A 403 -42.48 -11.48 -20.53
N GLU A 404 -43.76 -11.16 -20.35
CA GLU A 404 -44.66 -10.87 -21.48
C GLU A 404 -44.29 -9.57 -22.22
N SER A 405 -43.78 -8.56 -21.51
CA SER A 405 -43.39 -7.27 -22.10
C SER A 405 -42.21 -7.38 -23.06
N SER A 406 -41.24 -8.26 -22.76
CA SER A 406 -40.02 -8.39 -23.57
C SER A 406 -39.94 -9.70 -24.36
N GLY A 407 -40.75 -10.70 -24.02
CA GLY A 407 -40.70 -12.06 -24.57
C GLY A 407 -39.45 -12.86 -24.16
N LYS A 408 -38.60 -12.31 -23.27
CA LYS A 408 -37.35 -12.96 -22.85
C LYS A 408 -37.62 -14.03 -21.81
N ASN A 409 -36.90 -15.15 -21.93
CA ASN A 409 -36.83 -16.14 -20.86
C ASN A 409 -35.98 -15.54 -19.72
N VAL A 410 -36.57 -15.34 -18.56
CA VAL A 410 -35.93 -14.69 -17.41
C VAL A 410 -35.63 -15.64 -16.26
N SER A 411 -36.29 -16.80 -16.21
CA SER A 411 -36.04 -17.81 -15.18
C SER A 411 -36.46 -19.19 -15.70
N GLY A 412 -35.77 -20.22 -15.26
CA GLY A 412 -36.13 -21.59 -15.62
C GLY A 412 -35.50 -22.60 -14.69
N SER A 413 -36.27 -23.64 -14.37
CA SER A 413 -35.79 -24.73 -13.53
C SER A 413 -36.56 -26.02 -13.79
N ARG A 414 -36.28 -27.05 -13.01
CA ARG A 414 -36.98 -28.33 -13.06
C ARG A 414 -37.74 -28.57 -11.78
N THR A 415 -38.99 -29.01 -11.92
CA THR A 415 -39.66 -29.78 -10.87
C THR A 415 -39.15 -31.20 -10.97
N TYR A 416 -38.82 -31.84 -9.85
CA TYR A 416 -38.51 -33.28 -9.83
C TYR A 416 -39.64 -34.06 -9.15
N THR A 417 -39.50 -35.38 -9.12
CA THR A 417 -40.48 -36.29 -8.50
C THR A 417 -40.35 -36.35 -6.96
N SER A 418 -39.97 -35.24 -6.32
CA SER A 418 -39.76 -35.13 -4.87
C SER A 418 -40.39 -33.83 -4.35
N SER A 419 -41.04 -33.91 -3.20
CA SER A 419 -41.67 -32.76 -2.52
C SER A 419 -40.68 -31.67 -2.12
N SER A 420 -39.39 -31.99 -2.00
CA SER A 420 -38.32 -30.99 -1.78
C SER A 420 -38.05 -30.07 -2.98
N SER A 421 -38.64 -30.36 -4.13
CA SER A 421 -38.36 -29.67 -5.40
C SER A 421 -39.61 -29.42 -6.26
N ASN A 422 -40.78 -29.81 -5.76
CA ASN A 422 -42.05 -29.75 -6.45
C ASN A 422 -43.16 -29.55 -5.40
N PRO A 423 -43.76 -28.35 -5.29
CA PRO A 423 -43.59 -27.21 -6.18
C PRO A 423 -42.18 -26.58 -6.10
N LYS A 424 -41.71 -26.07 -7.25
CA LYS A 424 -40.42 -25.39 -7.36
C LYS A 424 -40.62 -23.89 -7.14
N GLU A 425 -39.77 -23.32 -6.28
CA GLU A 425 -39.72 -21.89 -5.98
C GLU A 425 -38.95 -21.11 -7.07
N PHE A 426 -39.52 -19.97 -7.46
CA PHE A 426 -38.94 -18.97 -8.35
C PHE A 426 -39.12 -17.58 -7.74
N VAL A 427 -38.02 -16.86 -7.50
CA VAL A 427 -38.05 -15.48 -7.00
C VAL A 427 -37.88 -14.54 -8.19
N LEU A 428 -38.93 -13.78 -8.49
CA LEU A 428 -39.04 -13.00 -9.72
C LEU A 428 -39.30 -11.52 -9.42
N ASN A 429 -38.81 -10.62 -10.25
CA ASN A 429 -39.31 -9.23 -10.27
C ASN A 429 -40.85 -9.22 -10.43
N PRO A 430 -41.56 -8.17 -9.96
CA PRO A 430 -42.98 -8.01 -10.22
C PRO A 430 -43.24 -7.87 -11.73
N GLY A 431 -44.27 -8.53 -12.23
CA GLY A 431 -44.56 -8.53 -13.66
C GLY A 431 -45.60 -9.56 -14.08
N THR A 432 -45.84 -9.62 -15.40
CA THR A 432 -46.68 -10.65 -16.00
C THR A 432 -45.81 -11.59 -16.83
N TYR A 433 -45.98 -12.89 -16.61
CA TYR A 433 -45.14 -13.92 -17.18
C TYR A 433 -45.98 -14.98 -17.88
N THR A 434 -45.55 -15.37 -19.08
CA THR A 434 -45.95 -16.64 -19.69
C THR A 434 -45.06 -17.74 -19.15
N VAL A 435 -45.64 -18.67 -18.39
CA VAL A 435 -44.97 -19.88 -17.88
C VAL A 435 -45.16 -20.99 -18.89
N LYS A 436 -44.06 -21.63 -19.31
CA LYS A 436 -44.07 -22.82 -20.18
C LYS A 436 -43.57 -24.03 -19.44
N ILE A 437 -44.35 -25.09 -19.47
CA ILE A 437 -44.07 -26.36 -18.82
C ILE A 437 -43.92 -27.45 -19.87
N GLN A 438 -42.91 -28.29 -19.69
CA GLN A 438 -42.72 -29.49 -20.51
C GLN A 438 -42.37 -30.66 -19.60
N THR A 439 -43.21 -31.70 -19.60
CA THR A 439 -42.96 -32.92 -18.82
C THR A 439 -41.85 -33.76 -19.42
N LEU A 440 -41.13 -34.45 -18.53
CA LEU A 440 -39.97 -35.27 -18.84
C LEU A 440 -40.12 -36.68 -18.27
N GLY A 441 -39.12 -37.53 -18.53
CA GLY A 441 -39.05 -38.89 -18.00
C GLY A 441 -40.27 -39.74 -18.38
N LYS A 442 -40.84 -40.44 -17.39
CA LYS A 442 -42.00 -41.34 -17.56
C LYS A 442 -43.29 -40.64 -18.02
N HIS A 443 -43.39 -39.32 -17.83
CA HIS A 443 -44.57 -38.53 -18.21
C HIS A 443 -44.30 -37.65 -19.45
N LYS A 444 -43.23 -37.90 -20.21
CA LYS A 444 -42.84 -37.06 -21.36
C LYS A 444 -43.94 -36.97 -22.41
N GLY A 445 -44.20 -35.74 -22.88
CA GLY A 445 -45.10 -35.49 -24.02
C GLY A 445 -46.14 -34.40 -23.78
N HIS A 446 -46.36 -34.02 -22.52
CA HIS A 446 -47.24 -32.91 -22.15
C HIS A 446 -46.48 -31.59 -22.20
N ASN A 447 -47.05 -30.60 -22.89
CA ASN A 447 -46.58 -29.23 -22.90
C ASN A 447 -47.75 -28.32 -22.57
N GLU A 448 -47.51 -27.35 -21.70
CA GLU A 448 -48.54 -26.40 -21.27
C GLU A 448 -47.95 -25.00 -21.18
N ALA A 449 -48.77 -23.99 -21.46
CA ALA A 449 -48.41 -22.61 -21.28
C ALA A 449 -49.57 -21.82 -20.67
N PHE A 450 -49.28 -20.96 -19.71
CA PHE A 450 -50.27 -20.08 -19.09
C PHE A 450 -49.63 -18.78 -18.61
N SER A 451 -50.44 -17.74 -18.45
CA SER A 451 -50.00 -16.47 -17.88
C SER A 451 -50.18 -16.45 -16.36
N ILE A 452 -49.26 -15.78 -15.67
CA ILE A 452 -49.29 -15.52 -14.22
C ILE A 452 -48.84 -14.08 -13.96
N ILE A 453 -49.44 -13.43 -12.97
CA ILE A 453 -49.04 -12.11 -12.49
C ILE A 453 -48.33 -12.32 -11.15
N ILE A 454 -47.13 -11.76 -11.00
CA ILE A 454 -46.35 -11.78 -9.78
C ILE A 454 -46.28 -10.35 -9.25
N GLN A 455 -46.65 -10.13 -7.98
CA GLN A 455 -46.56 -8.84 -7.32
C GLN A 455 -45.47 -8.85 -6.24
N ALA A 456 -44.99 -7.65 -5.88
CA ALA A 456 -43.97 -7.50 -4.84
C ALA A 456 -44.49 -8.01 -3.48
N GLY A 457 -43.70 -8.87 -2.84
CA GLY A 457 -44.01 -9.46 -1.53
C GLY A 457 -45.07 -10.57 -1.55
N GLU A 458 -45.66 -10.88 -2.69
CA GLU A 458 -46.68 -11.94 -2.81
C GLU A 458 -46.07 -13.28 -3.20
N THR A 459 -46.71 -14.36 -2.76
CA THR A 459 -46.44 -15.73 -3.22
C THR A 459 -47.65 -16.22 -4.01
N VAL A 460 -47.42 -16.64 -5.26
CA VAL A 460 -48.43 -17.28 -6.10
C VAL A 460 -48.06 -18.73 -6.31
N GLU A 461 -48.95 -19.63 -5.90
CA GLU A 461 -48.75 -21.07 -6.06
C GLU A 461 -49.67 -21.63 -7.15
N LYS A 462 -49.11 -22.47 -8.03
CA LYS A 462 -49.87 -23.15 -9.07
C LYS A 462 -49.39 -24.58 -9.25
N LEU A 463 -50.30 -25.52 -9.03
CA LEU A 463 -50.11 -26.94 -9.26
C LEU A 463 -50.77 -27.33 -10.58
N ILE A 464 -50.00 -27.97 -11.46
CA ILE A 464 -50.43 -28.33 -12.81
C ILE A 464 -50.64 -29.83 -12.87
N ILE A 465 -51.86 -30.23 -13.22
CA ILE A 465 -52.25 -31.64 -13.32
C ILE A 465 -52.11 -32.07 -14.78
N THR A 466 -51.17 -32.97 -15.05
CA THR A 466 -50.97 -33.54 -16.38
C THR A 466 -51.95 -34.68 -16.61
N GLY A 467 -52.60 -34.72 -17.78
CA GLY A 467 -53.43 -35.86 -18.19
C GLY A 467 -52.63 -37.16 -18.28
N ASN A 468 -53.33 -38.31 -18.19
CA ASN A 468 -52.73 -39.65 -18.20
C ASN A 468 -51.84 -39.93 -19.41
#